data_AF-A0A836RXD7-F1
#
_entry.id   AF-A0A836RXD7-F1
#
_cell.length_a   1.000
_cell.length_b   1.000
_cell.length_c   1.000
_cell.angle_alpha   90.00
_cell.angle_beta   90.00
_cell.angle_gamma   90.00
#
_symmetry.space_group_name_H-M   'P 1'
#
loop_
_entity.id
_entity.type
_entity.pdbx_description
1 polymer ?
#
loop_
_entity_poly.entity_id
_entity_poly.type
_entity_poly.pdbx_seq_one_letter_code
_entity_poly.pdbx_strand_id
1 'polypeptide(L)'
;MAEQFKKIYISPREFINSWEKEIYELNNLDYFVFLLINNLAEHIERSFLNRITADDVLYLHSEEVGTLAFNIGDSLQLFFEKNCFGACKLNCPIKLYDKLEEVEYHERMRSLSEGLFIAIECITKEQCLYSDLLNYVVLDSIIDFYNYEMGIILNESDERILSFSDFCMKIILSVIKEKGQKLLTMPTESAGSLFEDLLQNDNSAWEEYDVNDSNDTDDEDELEPWKTTYKAIEVTIRAFKEDYEQVAADQKIVKYLDTFTNYLTDFLELSRFEEVNAEDLSEFFSIILYNDLALDESVLLGRVLDLFEKLFNYLEFNHEIYLNIFFNSFREKYEGQIARTLDISRESLKKNSYVDILLSEAKDDDGLFEGLFEVVGFSKRGFKLEDIHLKAHYEPVDLSARLATGKLKVGDIVHAQIEQKKNMWYIYQFEMVYPSVARTYLY
;
A
#
# COMPACT_ATOMS: atom_id res chain seq x y z
N MET A 1 10.37 -11.77 49.37
CA MET A 1 11.14 -10.88 48.48
C MET A 1 11.29 -11.63 47.18
N ALA A 2 10.29 -11.49 46.31
CA ALA A 2 10.34 -12.00 44.96
C ALA A 2 10.80 -10.83 44.10
N GLU A 3 11.92 -10.98 43.40
CA GLU A 3 12.30 -10.07 42.33
C GLU A 3 11.11 -9.98 41.38
N GLN A 4 10.46 -8.83 41.35
CA GLN A 4 9.42 -8.53 40.38
C GLN A 4 10.12 -8.57 39.02
N PHE A 5 9.92 -9.67 38.28
CA PHE A 5 10.30 -9.73 36.87
C PHE A 5 9.74 -8.48 36.20
N LYS A 6 10.64 -7.62 35.72
CA LYS A 6 10.28 -6.44 34.95
C LYS A 6 9.69 -6.97 33.65
N LYS A 7 8.39 -6.81 33.46
CA LYS A 7 7.69 -7.27 32.25
C LYS A 7 8.33 -6.54 31.07
N ILE A 8 8.89 -7.31 30.14
CA ILE A 8 9.43 -6.82 28.88
C ILE A 8 8.27 -6.87 27.90
N TYR A 9 7.93 -5.72 27.32
CA TYR A 9 6.79 -5.56 26.40
C TYR A 9 7.21 -5.71 24.94
N ILE A 10 8.47 -5.40 24.64
CA ILE A 10 9.11 -5.74 23.37
C ILE A 10 10.46 -6.35 23.68
N SER A 11 10.69 -7.58 23.22
CA SER A 11 11.98 -8.25 23.43
C SER A 11 13.08 -7.57 22.59
N PRO A 12 14.37 -7.67 22.97
CA PRO A 12 15.44 -7.15 22.14
C PRO A 12 15.43 -7.73 20.72
N ARG A 13 15.09 -9.01 20.56
CA ARG A 13 14.99 -9.66 19.24
C ARG A 13 13.86 -9.10 18.40
N GLU A 14 12.69 -8.97 19.01
CA GLU A 14 11.51 -8.39 18.38
C GLU A 14 11.77 -6.94 17.97
N PHE A 15 12.38 -6.14 18.84
CA PHE A 15 12.78 -4.76 18.50
C PHE A 15 13.71 -4.72 17.28
N ILE A 16 14.76 -5.54 17.25
CA ILE A 16 15.71 -5.55 16.12
C ILE A 16 15.02 -5.92 14.81
N ASN A 17 14.14 -6.94 14.85
CA ASN A 17 13.38 -7.38 13.68
C ASN A 17 12.40 -6.29 13.21
N SER A 18 11.68 -5.64 14.12
CA SER A 18 10.74 -4.57 13.80
C SER A 18 11.42 -3.30 13.27
N TRP A 19 12.69 -3.09 13.62
CA TRP A 19 13.47 -1.93 13.14
C TRP A 19 14.18 -2.18 11.80
N GLU A 20 14.09 -3.39 11.22
CA GLU A 20 14.69 -3.77 9.94
C GLU A 20 16.19 -3.44 9.83
N LYS A 21 16.92 -3.47 10.96
CA LYS A 21 18.34 -3.12 11.05
C LYS A 21 19.17 -4.30 11.53
N GLU A 22 20.37 -4.45 10.99
CA GLU A 22 21.34 -5.39 11.58
C GLU A 22 21.91 -4.82 12.89
N ILE A 23 22.35 -5.68 13.81
CA ILE A 23 22.83 -5.28 15.16
C ILE A 23 23.92 -4.19 15.09
N TYR A 24 24.81 -4.26 14.11
CA TYR A 24 25.89 -3.27 13.95
C TYR A 24 25.41 -1.90 13.43
N GLU A 25 24.19 -1.84 12.89
CA GLU A 25 23.56 -0.63 12.35
C GLU A 25 22.77 0.13 13.43
N LEU A 26 22.49 -0.52 14.56
CA LEU A 26 21.79 0.07 15.69
C LEU A 26 22.66 1.12 16.39
N ASN A 27 22.03 2.25 16.72
CA ASN A 27 22.66 3.39 17.35
C ASN A 27 22.06 3.72 18.74
N ASN A 28 22.66 4.68 19.43
CA ASN A 28 22.22 5.11 20.75
C ASN A 28 20.78 5.66 20.78
N LEU A 29 20.28 6.20 19.68
CA LEU A 29 18.87 6.59 19.56
C LEU A 29 17.97 5.35 19.51
N ASP A 30 18.30 4.34 18.70
CA ASP A 30 17.56 3.08 18.63
C ASP A 30 17.51 2.41 20.03
N TYR A 31 18.64 2.36 20.73
CA TYR A 31 18.70 1.82 22.10
C TYR A 31 17.88 2.64 23.10
N PHE A 32 17.88 3.96 22.97
CA PHE A 32 17.04 4.83 23.79
C PHE A 32 15.55 4.56 23.55
N VAL A 33 15.13 4.36 22.30
CA VAL A 33 13.74 4.07 21.91
C VAL A 33 13.32 2.71 22.47
N PHE A 34 14.16 1.68 22.37
CA PHE A 34 13.92 0.39 23.02
C PHE A 34 13.66 0.52 24.52
N LEU A 35 14.48 1.32 25.23
CA LEU A 35 14.27 1.59 26.64
C LEU A 35 12.97 2.36 26.87
N LEU A 36 12.65 3.33 26.01
CA LEU A 36 11.45 4.15 26.15
C LEU A 36 10.19 3.29 26.06
N ILE A 37 10.06 2.47 25.01
CA ILE A 37 8.88 1.61 24.78
C ILE A 37 8.59 0.77 26.02
N ASN A 38 9.61 0.06 26.51
CA ASN A 38 9.46 -0.83 27.66
C ASN A 38 9.12 -0.08 28.97
N ASN A 39 9.69 1.10 29.21
CA ASN A 39 9.37 1.87 30.43
C ASN A 39 8.01 2.57 30.32
N LEU A 40 7.62 3.03 29.12
CA LEU A 40 6.33 3.65 28.88
C LEU A 40 5.19 2.64 29.07
N ALA A 41 5.30 1.48 28.42
CA ALA A 41 4.35 0.38 28.54
C ALA A 41 4.16 -0.06 30.01
N GLU A 42 5.26 -0.27 30.74
CA GLU A 42 5.22 -0.63 32.16
C GLU A 42 4.46 0.41 33.01
N HIS A 43 4.67 1.71 32.74
CA HIS A 43 4.01 2.77 33.48
C HIS A 43 2.54 2.95 33.09
N ILE A 44 2.16 2.77 31.82
CA ILE A 44 0.77 2.78 31.40
C ILE A 44 0.01 1.66 32.13
N GLU A 45 0.51 0.43 32.09
CA GLU A 45 -0.16 -0.71 32.73
C GLU A 45 -0.22 -0.57 34.25
N ARG A 46 0.90 -0.23 34.90
CA ARG A 46 0.97 -0.24 36.37
C ARG A 46 0.45 1.03 37.04
N SER A 47 0.47 2.17 36.37
CA SER A 47 0.16 3.46 37.01
C SER A 47 -1.11 4.11 36.47
N PHE A 48 -1.35 4.01 35.16
CA PHE A 48 -2.49 4.66 34.52
C PHE A 48 -3.73 3.75 34.53
N LEU A 49 -3.62 2.54 33.98
CA LEU A 49 -4.75 1.61 33.88
C LEU A 49 -5.29 1.15 35.24
N ASN A 50 -4.44 1.06 36.26
CA ASN A 50 -4.87 0.79 37.64
C ASN A 50 -5.84 1.84 38.23
N ARG A 51 -6.01 3.00 37.57
CA ARG A 51 -6.93 4.07 37.99
C ARG A 51 -8.22 4.09 37.18
N ILE A 52 -8.32 3.23 36.17
CA ILE A 52 -9.39 3.20 35.18
C ILE A 52 -10.13 1.87 35.31
N THR A 53 -11.45 1.88 35.12
CA THR A 53 -12.26 0.66 35.15
C THR A 53 -12.12 -0.11 33.84
N ALA A 54 -12.22 -1.44 33.88
CA ALA A 54 -12.16 -2.27 32.67
C ALA A 54 -13.23 -1.93 31.61
N ASP A 55 -14.35 -1.33 32.04
CA ASP A 55 -15.42 -0.88 31.13
C ASP A 55 -15.16 0.52 30.53
N ASP A 56 -14.04 1.18 30.87
CA ASP A 56 -13.70 2.47 30.30
C ASP A 56 -13.17 2.29 28.87
N VAL A 57 -13.55 3.21 28.00
CA VAL A 57 -13.13 3.28 26.59
C VAL A 57 -11.61 3.43 26.44
N LEU A 58 -10.92 3.98 27.45
CA LEU A 58 -9.46 4.11 27.46
C LEU A 58 -8.73 2.96 28.18
N TYR A 59 -9.44 1.90 28.56
CA TYR A 59 -8.81 0.73 29.14
C TYR A 59 -8.09 -0.07 28.06
N LEU A 60 -6.85 -0.48 28.33
CA LEU A 60 -6.02 -1.23 27.39
C LEU A 60 -5.58 -2.58 27.99
N HIS A 61 -5.56 -3.61 27.16
CA HIS A 61 -4.93 -4.89 27.45
C HIS A 61 -3.40 -4.80 27.30
N SER A 62 -2.68 -5.79 27.83
CA SER A 62 -1.21 -5.75 27.85
C SER A 62 -0.56 -5.65 26.46
N GLU A 63 -1.17 -6.30 25.47
CA GLU A 63 -0.69 -6.27 24.08
C GLU A 63 -0.90 -4.88 23.48
N GLU A 64 -2.10 -4.31 23.64
CA GLU A 64 -2.46 -2.95 23.23
C GLU A 64 -1.56 -1.88 23.88
N VAL A 65 -1.18 -2.07 25.15
CA VAL A 65 -0.20 -1.22 25.83
C VAL A 65 1.18 -1.31 25.17
N GLY A 66 1.58 -2.50 24.72
CA GLY A 66 2.81 -2.72 23.97
C GLY A 66 2.79 -1.99 22.63
N THR A 67 1.73 -2.18 21.84
CA THR A 67 1.53 -1.53 20.54
C THR A 67 1.48 -0.01 20.65
N LEU A 68 0.72 0.54 21.60
CA LEU A 68 0.68 1.99 21.81
C LEU A 68 2.07 2.54 22.19
N ALA A 69 2.78 1.87 23.08
CA ALA A 69 4.11 2.30 23.48
C ALA A 69 5.11 2.22 22.32
N PHE A 70 4.98 1.22 21.44
CA PHE A 70 5.75 1.08 20.21
C PHE A 70 5.48 2.25 19.24
N ASN A 71 4.21 2.55 18.95
CA ASN A 71 3.82 3.62 18.02
C ASN A 71 4.32 4.99 18.48
N ILE A 72 4.23 5.26 19.80
CA ILE A 72 4.80 6.46 20.41
C ILE A 72 6.34 6.47 20.28
N GLY A 73 6.98 5.32 20.48
CA GLY A 73 8.43 5.16 20.36
C GLY A 73 8.94 5.46 18.95
N ASP A 74 8.30 4.90 17.93
CA ASP A 74 8.64 5.12 16.52
C ASP A 74 8.41 6.59 16.10
N SER A 75 7.24 7.14 16.43
CA SER A 75 6.92 8.55 16.17
C SER A 75 7.93 9.50 16.83
N LEU A 76 8.37 9.17 18.06
CA LEU A 76 9.38 9.93 18.78
C LEU A 76 10.76 9.83 18.12
N GLN A 77 11.15 8.65 17.65
CA GLN A 77 12.40 8.47 16.90
C GLN A 77 12.43 9.36 15.66
N LEU A 78 11.38 9.28 14.85
CA LEU A 78 11.24 10.07 13.63
C LEU A 78 11.28 11.57 13.94
N PHE A 79 10.59 11.99 15.00
CA PHE A 79 10.62 13.37 15.47
C PHE A 79 12.03 13.81 15.88
N PHE A 80 12.78 12.97 16.61
CA PHE A 80 14.15 13.28 17.00
C PHE A 80 15.11 13.36 15.82
N GLU A 81 15.03 12.42 14.87
CA GLU A 81 15.88 12.43 13.68
C GLU A 81 15.63 13.67 12.81
N LYS A 82 14.37 13.96 12.49
CA LYS A 82 14.00 15.09 11.61
C LYS A 82 14.11 16.44 12.30
N ASN A 83 13.60 16.54 13.54
CA ASN A 83 13.38 17.82 14.20
C ASN A 83 14.35 18.11 15.34
N CYS A 84 15.21 17.19 15.77
CA CYS A 84 16.14 17.45 16.89
C CYS A 84 17.61 17.31 16.50
N PHE A 85 17.98 16.26 15.76
CA PHE A 85 19.37 15.94 15.42
C PHE A 85 19.75 16.28 13.98
N GLY A 86 18.78 16.43 13.07
CA GLY A 86 19.02 16.86 11.69
C GLY A 86 19.30 18.37 11.56
N ALA A 87 18.35 19.23 11.93
CA ALA A 87 18.40 20.68 11.66
C ALA A 87 17.90 21.61 12.79
N CYS A 88 17.55 21.09 13.99
CA CYS A 88 17.12 21.92 15.12
C CYS A 88 18.31 22.69 15.73
N LYS A 89 18.26 24.03 15.66
CA LYS A 89 19.24 24.89 16.35
C LYS A 89 19.27 24.67 17.88
N LEU A 90 18.15 24.21 18.45
CA LEU A 90 17.97 24.06 19.90
C LEU A 90 18.67 22.83 20.48
N ASN A 91 19.15 21.87 19.68
CA ASN A 91 19.66 20.56 20.14
C ASN A 91 18.71 19.95 21.18
N CYS A 92 17.46 19.81 20.73
CA CYS A 92 16.24 19.80 21.52
C CYS A 92 16.22 18.86 22.78
N PRO A 93 16.81 17.64 22.81
CA PRO A 93 16.85 16.80 24.02
C PRO A 93 18.10 16.96 24.91
N ILE A 94 19.07 17.81 24.53
CA ILE A 94 20.35 18.00 25.24
C ILE A 94 20.26 19.22 26.16
N LYS A 95 20.69 19.07 27.42
CA LYS A 95 20.67 20.14 28.44
C LYS A 95 19.28 20.76 28.64
N LEU A 96 18.30 19.91 28.95
CA LEU A 96 16.88 20.28 29.11
C LEU A 96 16.63 21.47 30.06
N TYR A 97 17.49 21.69 31.06
CA TYR A 97 17.36 22.76 32.05
C TYR A 97 17.86 24.14 31.57
N ASP A 98 18.49 24.21 30.40
CA ASP A 98 18.95 25.48 29.85
C ASP A 98 17.73 26.36 29.49
N LYS A 99 17.83 27.66 29.79
CA LYS A 99 16.87 28.64 29.31
C LYS A 99 17.07 28.86 27.81
N LEU A 100 15.98 29.13 27.11
CA LEU A 100 16.07 29.59 25.73
C LEU A 100 16.77 30.96 25.68
N GLU A 101 17.57 31.17 24.64
CA GLU A 101 18.04 32.52 24.35
C GLU A 101 16.88 33.40 23.88
N GLU A 102 16.95 34.71 24.12
CA GLU A 102 15.85 35.65 23.84
C GLU A 102 15.41 35.62 22.37
N VAL A 103 16.36 35.41 21.45
CA VAL A 103 16.10 35.26 20.01
C VAL A 103 15.33 33.98 19.70
N GLU A 104 15.73 32.85 20.31
CA GLU A 104 15.08 31.55 20.13
C GLU A 104 13.66 31.54 20.71
N TYR A 105 13.48 32.18 21.87
CA TYR A 105 12.17 32.38 22.50
C TYR A 105 11.22 33.16 21.58
N HIS A 106 11.69 34.26 20.98
CA HIS A 106 10.87 35.07 20.08
C HIS A 106 10.54 34.38 18.74
N GLU A 107 11.50 33.65 18.16
CA GLU A 107 11.23 32.81 16.97
C GLU A 107 10.18 31.74 17.28
N ARG A 108 10.29 31.08 18.45
CA ARG A 108 9.35 30.04 18.87
C ARG A 108 7.96 30.59 19.13
N MET A 109 7.82 31.67 19.90
CA MET A 109 6.51 32.28 20.19
C MET A 109 5.75 32.71 18.93
N ARG A 110 6.47 33.03 17.83
CA ARG A 110 5.87 33.32 16.53
C ARG A 110 5.35 32.06 15.82
N SER A 111 6.03 30.93 15.94
CA SER A 111 5.58 29.63 15.40
C SER A 111 4.43 29.00 16.21
N LEU A 112 4.39 29.22 17.53
CA LEU A 112 3.35 28.68 18.41
C LEU A 112 1.98 29.35 18.18
N SER A 113 1.93 30.59 17.68
CA SER A 113 0.68 31.33 17.44
C SER A 113 -0.14 30.86 16.23
N GLU A 114 0.35 29.88 15.46
CA GLU A 114 -0.26 29.48 14.18
C GLU A 114 -0.86 28.06 14.16
N GLY A 115 -0.80 27.24 15.22
CA GLY A 115 -1.40 25.89 15.12
C GLY A 115 -1.18 24.86 16.23
N LEU A 116 -1.07 25.25 17.51
CA LEU A 116 -0.98 24.27 18.60
C LEU A 116 -2.26 24.18 19.42
N PHE A 117 -2.63 22.94 19.77
CA PHE A 117 -3.82 22.61 20.57
C PHE A 117 -3.63 22.94 22.06
N ILE A 118 -2.41 22.75 22.59
CA ILE A 118 -2.04 23.14 23.96
C ILE A 118 -0.83 24.07 23.93
N ALA A 119 -1.04 25.35 24.23
CA ALA A 119 0.02 26.34 24.34
C ALA A 119 0.58 26.39 25.78
N ILE A 120 1.82 25.94 25.97
CA ILE A 120 2.57 26.09 27.22
C ILE A 120 3.62 27.18 27.02
N GLU A 121 3.76 28.09 27.99
CA GLU A 121 4.87 29.05 27.99
C GLU A 121 6.21 28.29 28.04
N CYS A 122 6.94 28.33 26.93
CA CYS A 122 8.24 27.67 26.84
C CYS A 122 9.37 28.63 27.28
N ILE A 123 9.75 28.57 28.55
CA ILE A 123 10.87 29.36 29.11
C ILE A 123 12.18 28.55 29.12
N THR A 124 12.06 27.24 29.21
CA THR A 124 13.17 26.27 29.23
C THR A 124 13.06 25.28 28.08
N LYS A 125 14.19 24.70 27.65
CA LYS A 125 14.19 23.66 26.61
C LYS A 125 13.30 22.47 26.96
N GLU A 126 13.26 22.10 28.24
CA GLU A 126 12.33 21.08 28.75
C GLU A 126 10.87 21.40 28.45
N GLN A 127 10.44 22.64 28.70
CA GLN A 127 9.05 23.05 28.48
C GLN A 127 8.69 23.10 26.98
N CYS A 128 9.64 23.49 26.12
CA CYS A 128 9.45 23.40 24.67
C CYS A 128 9.33 21.95 24.22
N LEU A 129 10.27 21.11 24.64
CA LEU A 129 10.27 19.70 24.28
C LEU A 129 9.02 19.01 24.78
N TYR A 130 8.53 19.37 25.97
CA TYR A 130 7.26 18.90 26.50
C TYR A 130 6.10 19.27 25.58
N SER A 131 5.98 20.55 25.22
CA SER A 131 4.91 21.03 24.35
C SER A 131 4.97 20.35 22.98
N ASP A 132 6.16 20.19 22.41
CA ASP A 132 6.34 19.69 21.06
C ASP A 132 6.04 18.19 20.99
N LEU A 133 6.59 17.41 21.92
CA LEU A 133 6.32 15.98 21.98
C LEU A 133 4.88 15.71 22.39
N LEU A 134 4.26 16.53 23.25
CA LEU A 134 2.86 16.35 23.61
C LEU A 134 1.95 16.51 22.38
N ASN A 135 2.17 17.54 21.57
CA ASN A 135 1.28 17.84 20.43
C ASN A 135 1.61 17.01 19.20
N TYR A 136 2.88 16.86 18.82
CA TYR A 136 3.27 16.26 17.53
C TYR A 136 3.70 14.78 17.60
N VAL A 137 3.69 14.19 18.79
CA VAL A 137 4.08 12.80 18.99
C VAL A 137 3.03 12.09 19.83
N VAL A 138 2.86 12.49 21.09
CA VAL A 138 2.05 11.73 22.04
C VAL A 138 0.56 11.81 21.75
N LEU A 139 0.03 13.02 21.54
CA LEU A 139 -1.40 13.20 21.27
C LEU A 139 -1.79 12.55 19.94
N ASP A 140 -1.04 12.84 18.87
CA ASP A 140 -1.24 12.26 17.55
C ASP A 140 -1.17 10.73 17.60
N SER A 141 -0.10 10.14 18.16
CA SER A 141 0.01 8.67 18.27
C SER A 141 -1.08 8.03 19.10
N ILE A 142 -1.56 8.67 20.18
CA ILE A 142 -2.67 8.13 20.99
C ILE A 142 -3.98 8.19 20.20
N ILE A 143 -4.26 9.31 19.53
CA ILE A 143 -5.49 9.47 18.75
C ILE A 143 -5.51 8.48 17.59
N ASP A 144 -4.39 8.36 16.87
CA ASP A 144 -4.24 7.42 15.77
C ASP A 144 -4.39 5.97 16.27
N PHE A 145 -3.77 5.63 17.39
CA PHE A 145 -3.93 4.30 18.00
C PHE A 145 -5.39 4.01 18.34
N TYR A 146 -6.10 4.91 19.02
CA TYR A 146 -7.50 4.64 19.36
C TYR A 146 -8.42 4.64 18.14
N ASN A 147 -8.19 5.53 17.17
CA ASN A 147 -9.03 5.62 15.98
C ASN A 147 -8.82 4.44 15.03
N TYR A 148 -7.55 4.06 14.77
CA TYR A 148 -7.19 3.08 13.75
C TYR A 148 -6.97 1.68 14.31
N GLU A 149 -6.34 1.53 15.47
CA GLU A 149 -6.10 0.20 16.09
C GLU A 149 -7.29 -0.27 16.91
N MET A 150 -7.86 0.61 17.74
CA MET A 150 -8.99 0.25 18.62
C MET A 150 -10.37 0.46 17.96
N GLY A 151 -10.45 1.16 16.83
CA GLY A 151 -11.71 1.51 16.16
C GLY A 151 -12.62 2.44 16.97
N ILE A 152 -12.05 3.15 17.95
CA ILE A 152 -12.75 4.06 18.86
C ILE A 152 -12.53 5.48 18.36
N ILE A 153 -13.60 6.09 17.84
CA ILE A 153 -13.53 7.48 17.36
C ILE A 153 -13.42 8.42 18.54
N LEU A 154 -12.23 8.96 18.70
CA LEU A 154 -11.86 9.90 19.75
C LEU A 154 -11.57 11.28 19.16
N ASN A 155 -11.90 12.33 19.92
CA ASN A 155 -11.67 13.71 19.53
C ASN A 155 -10.51 14.30 20.35
N GLU A 156 -9.65 15.10 19.71
CA GLU A 156 -8.54 15.87 20.31
C GLU A 156 -8.95 16.71 21.54
N SER A 157 -10.24 17.04 21.67
CA SER A 157 -10.80 17.79 22.80
C SER A 157 -11.32 16.93 23.97
N ASP A 158 -11.21 15.60 23.92
CA ASP A 158 -11.59 14.73 25.03
C ASP A 158 -10.61 14.90 26.21
N GLU A 159 -11.11 15.39 27.35
CA GLU A 159 -10.32 15.64 28.56
C GLU A 159 -9.57 14.39 29.05
N ARG A 160 -10.12 13.19 28.83
CA ARG A 160 -9.51 11.93 29.27
C ARG A 160 -8.29 11.58 28.43
N ILE A 161 -8.34 11.85 27.12
CA ILE A 161 -7.21 11.70 26.21
C ILE A 161 -6.14 12.71 26.55
N LEU A 162 -6.51 13.97 26.74
CA LEU A 162 -5.55 14.99 27.14
C LEU A 162 -4.85 14.63 28.46
N SER A 163 -5.59 14.06 29.41
CA SER A 163 -5.02 13.54 30.65
C SER A 163 -4.12 12.32 30.43
N PHE A 164 -4.42 11.45 29.46
CA PHE A 164 -3.60 10.29 29.13
C PHE A 164 -2.32 10.69 28.41
N SER A 165 -2.42 11.60 27.43
CA SER A 165 -1.29 12.19 26.70
C SER A 165 -0.35 12.93 27.65
N ASP A 166 -0.88 13.71 28.59
CA ASP A 166 -0.09 14.36 29.65
C ASP A 166 0.63 13.34 30.55
N PHE A 167 -0.02 12.23 30.88
CA PHE A 167 0.59 11.12 31.62
C PHE A 167 1.76 10.51 30.84
N CYS A 168 1.55 10.10 29.58
CA CYS A 168 2.57 9.52 28.71
C CYS A 168 3.75 10.47 28.52
N MET A 169 3.49 11.76 28.30
CA MET A 169 4.52 12.78 28.14
C MET A 169 5.39 12.94 29.40
N LYS A 170 4.80 12.91 30.60
CA LYS A 170 5.56 12.95 31.86
C LYS A 170 6.51 11.76 32.00
N ILE A 171 6.08 10.58 31.56
CA ILE A 171 6.92 9.38 31.56
C ILE A 171 8.06 9.52 30.54
N ILE A 172 7.76 9.94 29.30
CA ILE A 172 8.76 10.19 28.26
C ILE A 172 9.83 11.17 28.77
N LEU A 173 9.44 12.30 29.36
CA LEU A 173 10.40 13.25 29.94
C LEU A 173 11.25 12.66 31.06
N SER A 174 10.66 11.85 31.95
CA SER A 174 11.41 11.17 33.02
C SER A 174 12.45 10.22 32.43
N VAL A 175 12.09 9.42 31.43
CA VAL A 175 13.02 8.50 30.75
C VAL A 175 14.15 9.27 30.05
N ILE A 176 13.85 10.37 29.37
CA ILE A 176 14.87 11.25 28.76
C ILE A 176 15.86 11.75 29.82
N LYS A 177 15.38 12.18 30.99
CA LYS A 177 16.22 12.72 32.07
C LYS A 177 17.06 11.65 32.75
N GLU A 178 16.46 10.51 33.07
CA GLU A 178 17.09 9.48 33.89
C GLU A 178 18.00 8.54 33.09
N LYS A 179 17.61 8.22 31.85
CA LYS A 179 18.26 7.21 31.01
C LYS A 179 18.74 7.76 29.67
N GLY A 180 18.05 8.76 29.12
CA GLY A 180 18.32 9.29 27.78
C GLY A 180 19.49 10.26 27.67
N GLN A 181 19.82 11.04 28.71
CA GLN A 181 20.80 12.14 28.57
C GLN A 181 22.17 11.71 28.02
N LYS A 182 22.68 10.53 28.40
CA LYS A 182 23.97 10.03 27.87
C LYS A 182 23.85 9.56 26.41
N LEU A 183 22.76 8.86 26.08
CA LEU A 183 22.52 8.29 24.76
C LEU A 183 22.24 9.39 23.73
N LEU A 184 21.37 10.34 24.09
CA LEU A 184 20.91 11.42 23.22
C LEU A 184 21.97 12.52 23.01
N THR A 185 23.08 12.53 23.75
CA THR A 185 24.24 13.38 23.44
C THR A 185 25.09 12.85 22.29
N MET A 186 25.02 11.56 21.99
CA MET A 186 25.74 10.90 20.90
C MET A 186 24.79 9.93 20.16
N PRO A 187 23.69 10.43 19.56
CA PRO A 187 22.58 9.59 19.10
C PRO A 187 22.96 8.65 17.95
N THR A 188 23.95 9.00 17.13
CA THR A 188 24.40 8.22 15.97
C THR A 188 25.57 7.28 16.28
N GLU A 189 26.10 7.30 17.50
CA GLU A 189 27.13 6.34 17.90
C GLU A 189 26.52 4.95 18.01
N SER A 190 27.27 3.94 17.58
CA SER A 190 26.80 2.55 17.55
C SER A 190 26.46 2.07 18.96
N ALA A 191 25.29 1.44 19.08
CA ALA A 191 24.80 0.77 20.28
C ALA A 191 24.84 -0.76 20.14
N GLY A 192 25.54 -1.30 19.14
CA GLY A 192 25.58 -2.74 18.88
C GLY A 192 25.98 -3.57 20.11
N SER A 193 27.00 -3.13 20.86
CA SER A 193 27.42 -3.80 22.10
C SER A 193 26.35 -3.75 23.20
N LEU A 194 25.54 -2.70 23.27
CA LEU A 194 24.44 -2.59 24.23
C LEU A 194 23.31 -3.56 23.90
N PHE A 195 23.01 -3.74 22.61
CA PHE A 195 22.03 -4.73 22.15
C PHE A 195 22.55 -6.17 22.25
N GLU A 196 23.84 -6.42 22.00
CA GLU A 196 24.47 -7.71 22.25
C GLU A 196 24.40 -8.10 23.73
N ASP A 197 24.67 -7.15 24.63
CA ASP A 197 24.52 -7.36 26.08
C ASP A 197 23.06 -7.69 26.45
N LEU A 198 22.07 -7.03 25.82
CA LEU A 198 20.66 -7.35 26.03
C LEU A 198 20.31 -8.77 25.53
N LEU A 199 20.75 -9.14 24.33
CA LEU A 199 20.50 -10.44 23.72
C LEU A 199 21.15 -11.59 24.50
N GLN A 200 22.31 -11.36 25.11
CA GLN A 200 22.97 -12.34 25.97
C GLN A 200 22.23 -12.57 27.30
N ASN A 201 21.48 -11.57 27.76
CA ASN A 201 20.68 -11.62 28.99
C ASN A 201 19.20 -11.95 28.74
N ASP A 202 18.80 -12.07 27.47
CA ASP A 202 17.45 -12.42 27.03
C ASP A 202 17.21 -13.92 27.25
N ASN A 203 16.85 -14.29 28.48
CA ASN A 203 16.47 -15.66 28.86
C ASN A 203 15.08 -16.07 28.31
N SER A 204 14.49 -15.27 27.42
CA SER A 204 13.22 -15.60 26.76
C SER A 204 13.45 -16.68 25.70
N ALA A 205 13.62 -17.93 26.16
CA ALA A 205 13.14 -19.06 25.40
C ALA A 205 11.61 -18.92 25.36
N TRP A 206 11.10 -18.16 24.40
CA TRP A 206 9.82 -18.50 23.80
C TRP A 206 10.06 -19.83 23.11
N GLU A 207 9.54 -20.90 23.70
CA GLU A 207 9.37 -22.16 23.01
C GLU A 207 8.47 -21.85 21.81
N GLU A 208 9.08 -21.76 20.62
CA GLU A 208 8.36 -21.98 19.37
C GLU A 208 7.64 -23.32 19.55
N TYR A 209 6.32 -23.28 19.66
CA TYR A 209 5.50 -24.47 19.46
C TYR A 209 5.83 -24.97 18.05
N ASP A 210 6.58 -26.05 18.00
CA ASP A 210 6.84 -26.83 16.79
C ASP A 210 5.48 -27.42 16.36
N VAL A 211 4.75 -26.71 15.51
CA VAL A 211 3.46 -27.10 14.91
C VAL A 211 3.72 -28.20 13.88
N ASN A 212 4.17 -29.36 14.35
CA ASN A 212 4.37 -30.53 13.50
C ASN A 212 3.90 -31.85 14.12
N ASP A 213 3.18 -31.83 15.25
CA ASP A 213 2.62 -33.08 15.78
C ASP A 213 1.37 -32.87 16.66
N SER A 214 0.27 -32.44 16.05
CA SER A 214 -1.06 -32.81 16.57
C SER A 214 -2.10 -32.77 15.46
N ASN A 215 -2.56 -33.97 15.15
CA ASN A 215 -3.58 -34.33 14.18
C ASN A 215 -4.98 -34.08 14.80
N ASP A 216 -5.24 -32.86 15.26
CA ASP A 216 -6.54 -32.42 15.76
C ASP A 216 -6.95 -31.17 14.99
N THR A 217 -7.89 -31.40 14.08
CA THR A 217 -8.69 -30.38 13.42
C THR A 217 -9.54 -29.63 14.47
N ASP A 218 -9.13 -28.42 14.83
CA ASP A 218 -10.03 -27.40 15.37
C ASP A 218 -9.87 -26.14 14.49
N ASP A 219 -10.83 -26.01 13.56
CA ASP A 219 -11.05 -24.89 12.65
C ASP A 219 -11.57 -23.65 13.42
N GLU A 220 -10.78 -23.04 14.32
CA GLU A 220 -11.14 -21.79 15.01
C GLU A 220 -10.02 -20.73 15.10
N ASP A 221 -8.96 -20.82 14.30
CA ASP A 221 -7.96 -19.75 14.13
C ASP A 221 -8.12 -18.99 12.79
N GLU A 222 -9.36 -18.88 12.29
CA GLU A 222 -9.66 -17.98 11.19
C GLU A 222 -9.90 -16.53 11.70
N LEU A 223 -8.95 -15.66 11.35
CA LEU A 223 -9.14 -14.23 11.02
C LEU A 223 -9.40 -13.26 12.19
N GLU A 224 -8.37 -12.90 12.95
CA GLU A 224 -8.35 -11.60 13.65
C GLU A 224 -7.94 -10.49 12.66
N PRO A 225 -8.84 -9.54 12.28
CA PRO A 225 -8.64 -8.61 11.15
C PRO A 225 -7.49 -7.60 11.32
N TRP A 226 -7.00 -7.40 12.54
CA TRP A 226 -5.97 -6.42 12.88
C TRP A 226 -4.55 -6.98 12.85
N LYS A 227 -4.36 -8.32 12.87
CA LYS A 227 -3.02 -8.94 12.71
C LYS A 227 -2.49 -8.88 11.27
N THR A 228 -3.29 -8.38 10.34
CA THR A 228 -2.89 -8.07 8.96
C THR A 228 -2.76 -6.57 8.78
N THR A 229 -1.66 -5.97 9.24
CA THR A 229 -1.33 -4.55 8.98
C THR A 229 -1.12 -4.26 7.48
N TYR A 230 -1.07 -5.30 6.65
CA TYR A 230 -1.24 -5.22 5.20
C TYR A 230 -2.21 -6.32 4.76
N LYS A 231 -3.45 -5.96 4.43
CA LYS A 231 -4.45 -6.93 3.98
C LYS A 231 -4.05 -7.44 2.60
N ALA A 232 -3.96 -8.77 2.46
CA ALA A 232 -3.74 -9.44 1.18
C ALA A 232 -4.74 -8.92 0.13
N ILE A 233 -4.30 -8.86 -1.13
CA ILE A 233 -5.09 -8.31 -2.25
C ILE A 233 -6.53 -8.86 -2.27
N GLU A 234 -6.68 -10.17 -2.06
CA GLU A 234 -7.98 -10.85 -2.03
C GLU A 234 -8.90 -10.36 -0.91
N VAL A 235 -8.34 -10.15 0.30
CA VAL A 235 -9.10 -9.70 1.47
C VAL A 235 -9.57 -8.27 1.26
N THR A 236 -8.70 -7.40 0.73
CA THR A 236 -9.01 -6.00 0.47
C THR A 236 -10.05 -5.85 -0.63
N ILE A 237 -9.93 -6.60 -1.74
CA ILE A 237 -10.93 -6.58 -2.81
C ILE A 237 -12.26 -7.14 -2.30
N ARG A 238 -12.26 -8.17 -1.45
CA ARG A 238 -13.48 -8.72 -0.84
C ARG A 238 -14.19 -7.69 0.04
N ALA A 239 -13.45 -7.01 0.92
CA ALA A 239 -14.00 -5.94 1.75
C ALA A 239 -14.60 -4.81 0.88
N PHE A 240 -13.89 -4.38 -0.17
CA PHE A 240 -14.42 -3.39 -1.11
C PHE A 240 -15.71 -3.87 -1.81
N LYS A 241 -15.78 -5.14 -2.22
CA LYS A 241 -17.00 -5.71 -2.83
C LYS A 241 -18.18 -5.68 -1.87
N GLU A 242 -17.97 -6.06 -0.62
CA GLU A 242 -19.01 -6.04 0.41
C GLU A 242 -19.55 -4.63 0.62
N ASP A 243 -18.67 -3.63 0.70
CA ASP A 243 -19.06 -2.21 0.81
C ASP A 243 -19.75 -1.70 -0.45
N TYR A 244 -19.26 -2.09 -1.62
CA TYR A 244 -19.78 -1.66 -2.92
C TYR A 244 -21.17 -2.23 -3.20
N GLU A 245 -21.40 -3.52 -2.93
CA GLU A 245 -22.67 -4.21 -3.16
C GLU A 245 -23.79 -3.70 -2.24
N GLN A 246 -23.45 -3.21 -1.04
CA GLN A 246 -24.41 -2.54 -0.15
C GLN A 246 -24.94 -1.23 -0.72
N VAL A 247 -24.15 -0.55 -1.56
CA VAL A 247 -24.45 0.80 -2.09
C VAL A 247 -24.90 0.77 -3.56
N ALA A 248 -24.43 -0.19 -4.35
CA ALA A 248 -24.67 -0.25 -5.79
C ALA A 248 -24.98 -1.68 -6.27
N ALA A 249 -26.09 -1.83 -7.01
CA ALA A 249 -26.64 -3.13 -7.39
C ALA A 249 -26.12 -3.73 -8.71
N ASP A 250 -25.01 -3.25 -9.29
CA ASP A 250 -24.56 -3.77 -10.58
C ASP A 250 -23.58 -4.95 -10.48
N GLN A 251 -24.14 -6.11 -10.17
CA GLN A 251 -23.41 -7.37 -10.07
C GLN A 251 -22.67 -7.77 -11.37
N LYS A 252 -23.06 -7.22 -12.53
CA LYS A 252 -22.43 -7.60 -13.81
C LYS A 252 -21.01 -7.10 -13.97
N ILE A 253 -20.68 -5.97 -13.35
CA ILE A 253 -19.34 -5.36 -13.45
C ILE A 253 -18.43 -5.78 -12.30
N VAL A 254 -18.98 -6.26 -11.18
CA VAL A 254 -18.20 -6.69 -10.01
C VAL A 254 -17.25 -7.85 -10.34
N LYS A 255 -17.63 -8.75 -11.26
CA LYS A 255 -16.76 -9.86 -11.70
C LYS A 255 -15.40 -9.41 -12.26
N TYR A 256 -15.28 -8.19 -12.77
CA TYR A 256 -14.00 -7.70 -13.30
C TYR A 256 -13.00 -7.40 -12.18
N LEU A 257 -13.48 -7.23 -10.94
CA LEU A 257 -12.61 -7.21 -9.76
C LEU A 257 -12.06 -8.61 -9.46
N ASP A 258 -12.81 -9.70 -9.73
CA ASP A 258 -12.26 -11.05 -9.67
C ASP A 258 -11.17 -11.24 -10.73
N THR A 259 -11.41 -10.82 -11.98
CA THR A 259 -10.38 -10.84 -13.02
C THR A 259 -9.13 -10.08 -12.58
N PHE A 260 -9.29 -8.91 -11.96
CA PHE A 260 -8.17 -8.13 -11.43
C PHE A 260 -7.45 -8.82 -10.28
N THR A 261 -8.21 -9.41 -9.35
CA THR A 261 -7.64 -10.17 -8.22
C THR A 261 -6.77 -11.31 -8.73
N ASN A 262 -7.29 -12.13 -9.64
CA ASN A 262 -6.58 -13.27 -10.19
C ASN A 262 -5.36 -12.82 -11.01
N TYR A 263 -5.48 -11.71 -11.74
CA TYR A 263 -4.32 -11.16 -12.44
C TYR A 263 -3.19 -10.76 -11.48
N LEU A 264 -3.51 -10.05 -10.39
CA LEU A 264 -2.48 -9.65 -9.43
C LEU A 264 -1.91 -10.83 -8.64
N THR A 265 -2.75 -11.78 -8.23
CA THR A 265 -2.36 -12.86 -7.32
C THR A 265 -1.87 -14.12 -8.03
N ASP A 266 -2.56 -14.58 -9.07
CA ASP A 266 -2.20 -15.83 -9.76
C ASP A 266 -1.18 -15.60 -10.88
N PHE A 267 -1.28 -14.46 -11.59
CA PHE A 267 -0.41 -14.19 -12.74
C PHE A 267 0.85 -13.40 -12.37
N LEU A 268 0.72 -12.33 -11.58
CA LEU A 268 1.86 -11.55 -11.10
C LEU A 268 2.45 -12.07 -9.77
N GLU A 269 1.79 -13.02 -9.11
CA GLU A 269 2.20 -13.56 -7.80
C GLU A 269 2.37 -12.49 -6.71
N LEU A 270 1.62 -11.39 -6.80
CA LEU A 270 1.66 -10.30 -5.84
C LEU A 270 0.82 -10.64 -4.60
N SER A 271 1.39 -10.33 -3.44
CA SER A 271 0.71 -10.53 -2.16
C SER A 271 -0.01 -9.27 -1.69
N ARG A 272 0.49 -8.09 -2.08
CA ARG A 272 0.05 -6.78 -1.58
C ARG A 272 -0.10 -5.75 -2.69
N PHE A 273 -0.93 -4.73 -2.43
CA PHE A 273 -1.26 -3.70 -3.41
C PHE A 273 -0.15 -2.65 -3.63
N GLU A 274 0.74 -2.47 -2.66
CA GLU A 274 1.89 -1.58 -2.72
C GLU A 274 2.93 -2.04 -3.76
N GLU A 275 2.92 -3.34 -4.07
CA GLU A 275 3.78 -3.95 -5.09
C GLU A 275 3.29 -3.60 -6.52
N VAL A 276 2.03 -3.16 -6.65
CA VAL A 276 1.42 -2.84 -7.94
C VAL A 276 1.99 -1.53 -8.48
N ASN A 277 2.52 -1.57 -9.69
CA ASN A 277 3.08 -0.43 -10.38
C ASN A 277 2.24 0.00 -11.61
N ALA A 278 2.67 1.08 -12.27
CA ALA A 278 1.95 1.65 -13.41
C ALA A 278 1.94 0.75 -14.66
N GLU A 279 2.97 -0.08 -14.85
CA GLU A 279 3.05 -1.04 -15.96
C GLU A 279 2.04 -2.17 -15.76
N ASP A 280 1.92 -2.70 -14.54
CA ASP A 280 0.95 -3.76 -14.20
C ASP A 280 -0.49 -3.33 -14.48
N LEU A 281 -0.85 -2.11 -14.08
CA LEU A 281 -2.17 -1.54 -14.38
C LEU A 281 -2.37 -1.37 -15.88
N SER A 282 -1.36 -0.87 -16.57
CA SER A 282 -1.42 -0.61 -18.01
C SER A 282 -1.57 -1.91 -18.82
N GLU A 283 -0.88 -2.99 -18.42
CA GLU A 283 -1.06 -4.34 -18.97
C GLU A 283 -2.48 -4.86 -18.70
N PHE A 284 -2.93 -4.79 -17.45
CA PHE A 284 -4.27 -5.25 -17.06
C PHE A 284 -5.37 -4.59 -17.89
N PHE A 285 -5.36 -3.25 -17.99
CA PHE A 285 -6.40 -2.51 -18.71
C PHE A 285 -6.30 -2.62 -20.24
N SER A 286 -5.11 -2.90 -20.79
CA SER A 286 -4.91 -2.95 -22.25
C SER A 286 -5.01 -4.35 -22.85
N ILE A 287 -4.85 -5.39 -22.03
CA ILE A 287 -4.90 -6.80 -22.47
C ILE A 287 -5.91 -7.60 -21.66
N ILE A 288 -5.71 -7.74 -20.36
CA ILE A 288 -6.43 -8.73 -19.54
C ILE A 288 -7.91 -8.37 -19.45
N LEU A 289 -8.22 -7.20 -18.89
CA LEU A 289 -9.58 -6.68 -18.82
C LEU A 289 -10.17 -6.49 -20.22
N TYR A 290 -9.33 -6.10 -21.16
CA TYR A 290 -9.72 -5.87 -22.54
C TYR A 290 -10.29 -7.13 -23.20
N ASN A 291 -9.60 -8.27 -23.04
CA ASN A 291 -10.02 -9.56 -23.56
C ASN A 291 -11.38 -9.98 -22.98
N ASP A 292 -11.55 -9.87 -21.66
CA ASP A 292 -12.81 -10.21 -20.99
C ASP A 292 -13.96 -9.31 -21.46
N LEU A 293 -13.71 -8.00 -21.57
CA LEU A 293 -14.72 -7.06 -22.06
C LEU A 293 -15.08 -7.27 -23.53
N ALA A 294 -14.13 -7.69 -24.37
CA ALA A 294 -14.40 -7.94 -25.79
C ALA A 294 -15.45 -9.05 -25.97
N LEU A 295 -15.49 -10.01 -25.03
CA LEU A 295 -16.41 -11.14 -25.01
C LEU A 295 -17.75 -10.82 -24.31
N ASP A 296 -17.78 -9.88 -23.36
CA ASP A 296 -19.01 -9.46 -22.66
C ASP A 296 -19.57 -8.15 -23.22
N GLU A 297 -20.38 -8.28 -24.26
CA GLU A 297 -21.03 -7.16 -24.94
C GLU A 297 -22.05 -6.41 -24.09
N SER A 298 -22.51 -7.00 -22.98
CA SER A 298 -23.55 -6.41 -22.14
C SER A 298 -23.00 -5.33 -21.21
N VAL A 299 -21.67 -5.20 -21.14
CA VAL A 299 -20.96 -4.30 -20.24
C VAL A 299 -20.30 -3.15 -21.01
N LEU A 300 -20.48 -1.93 -20.51
CA LEU A 300 -19.84 -0.73 -21.03
C LEU A 300 -18.50 -0.50 -20.33
N LEU A 301 -17.44 -0.21 -21.09
CA LEU A 301 -16.09 0.07 -20.56
C LEU A 301 -16.11 1.14 -19.47
N GLY A 302 -16.80 2.27 -19.70
CA GLY A 302 -16.86 3.38 -18.74
C GLY A 302 -17.38 2.94 -17.37
N ARG A 303 -18.37 2.04 -17.31
CA ARG A 303 -18.90 1.56 -16.02
C ARG A 303 -17.90 0.72 -15.25
N VAL A 304 -17.04 -0.01 -15.96
CA VAL A 304 -15.97 -0.79 -15.35
C VAL A 304 -14.84 0.12 -14.90
N LEU A 305 -14.47 1.12 -15.70
CA LEU A 305 -13.48 2.12 -15.28
C LEU A 305 -13.93 2.90 -14.05
N ASP A 306 -15.22 3.27 -13.96
CA ASP A 306 -15.79 3.92 -12.76
C ASP A 306 -15.76 3.00 -11.52
N LEU A 307 -15.86 1.68 -11.71
CA LEU A 307 -15.71 0.70 -10.63
C LEU A 307 -14.26 0.67 -10.12
N PHE A 308 -13.29 0.61 -11.03
CA PHE A 308 -11.87 0.66 -10.67
C PHE A 308 -11.47 2.00 -10.04
N GLU A 309 -12.02 3.12 -10.51
CA GLU A 309 -11.83 4.42 -9.88
C GLU A 309 -12.29 4.40 -8.42
N LYS A 310 -13.44 3.80 -8.14
CA LYS A 310 -13.94 3.65 -6.77
C LYS A 310 -13.07 2.72 -5.92
N LEU A 311 -12.57 1.63 -6.50
CA LEU A 311 -11.63 0.74 -5.82
C LEU A 311 -10.35 1.52 -5.46
N PHE A 312 -9.75 2.24 -6.40
CA PHE A 312 -8.50 2.96 -6.14
C PHE A 312 -8.68 4.14 -5.17
N ASN A 313 -9.82 4.83 -5.20
CA ASN A 313 -10.17 5.80 -4.16
C ASN A 313 -10.35 5.13 -2.79
N TYR A 314 -10.94 3.94 -2.74
CA TYR A 314 -11.08 3.16 -1.52
C TYR A 314 -9.72 2.74 -0.96
N LEU A 315 -8.80 2.29 -1.82
CA LEU A 315 -7.43 1.96 -1.43
C LEU A 315 -6.66 3.18 -0.92
N GLU A 316 -6.82 4.33 -1.58
CA GLU A 316 -6.19 5.58 -1.15
C GLU A 316 -6.72 6.04 0.23
N PHE A 317 -8.03 5.95 0.45
CA PHE A 317 -8.66 6.42 1.68
C PHE A 317 -8.47 5.48 2.87
N ASN A 318 -8.57 4.16 2.66
CA ASN A 318 -8.55 3.19 3.77
C ASN A 318 -7.19 2.53 3.99
N HIS A 319 -6.28 2.63 3.02
CA HIS A 319 -5.00 1.92 3.04
C HIS A 319 -3.80 2.77 2.60
N GLU A 320 -3.98 4.08 2.35
CA GLU A 320 -2.91 4.99 1.88
C GLU A 320 -2.18 4.53 0.60
N ILE A 321 -2.85 3.74 -0.24
CA ILE A 321 -2.29 3.24 -1.49
C ILE A 321 -2.73 4.11 -2.67
N TYR A 322 -1.78 4.82 -3.29
CA TYR A 322 -2.04 5.86 -4.30
C TYR A 322 -2.05 5.37 -5.76
N LEU A 323 -2.70 4.23 -6.06
CA LEU A 323 -2.82 3.71 -7.45
C LEU A 323 -3.66 4.61 -8.38
N ASN A 324 -4.48 5.47 -7.78
CA ASN A 324 -5.38 6.39 -8.47
C ASN A 324 -4.64 7.36 -9.40
N ILE A 325 -3.42 7.77 -9.04
CA ILE A 325 -2.57 8.65 -9.85
C ILE A 325 -2.22 7.98 -11.18
N PHE A 326 -1.77 6.72 -11.13
CA PHE A 326 -1.40 5.94 -12.31
C PHE A 326 -2.64 5.63 -13.17
N PHE A 327 -3.74 5.23 -12.53
CA PHE A 327 -4.99 4.92 -13.22
C PHE A 327 -5.57 6.12 -13.97
N ASN A 328 -5.63 7.29 -13.32
CA ASN A 328 -6.16 8.50 -13.95
C ASN A 328 -5.29 8.98 -15.12
N SER A 329 -3.95 8.89 -14.97
CA SER A 329 -3.02 9.18 -16.06
C SER A 329 -3.21 8.22 -17.24
N PHE A 330 -3.41 6.92 -16.97
CA PHE A 330 -3.70 5.92 -17.98
C PHE A 330 -5.02 6.22 -18.72
N ARG A 331 -6.10 6.50 -17.98
CA ARG A 331 -7.42 6.82 -18.57
C ARG A 331 -7.36 8.02 -19.49
N GLU A 332 -6.79 9.13 -19.02
CA GLU A 332 -6.68 10.36 -19.81
C GLU A 332 -5.99 10.11 -21.15
N LYS A 333 -4.95 9.27 -21.15
CA LYS A 333 -4.13 8.99 -22.33
C LYS A 333 -4.73 7.94 -23.27
N TYR A 334 -5.36 6.89 -22.73
CA TYR A 334 -5.66 5.67 -23.49
C TYR A 334 -7.14 5.27 -23.54
N GLU A 335 -8.02 5.81 -22.69
CA GLU A 335 -9.44 5.38 -22.62
C GLU A 335 -10.14 5.44 -23.98
N GLY A 336 -9.98 6.54 -24.70
CA GLY A 336 -10.59 6.71 -26.04
C GLY A 336 -10.04 5.75 -27.09
N GLN A 337 -8.79 5.30 -26.95
CA GLN A 337 -8.20 4.30 -27.82
C GLN A 337 -8.77 2.91 -27.51
N ILE A 338 -8.81 2.54 -26.24
CA ILE A 338 -9.33 1.26 -25.74
C ILE A 338 -10.80 1.10 -26.12
N ALA A 339 -11.63 2.11 -25.87
CA ALA A 339 -13.05 2.09 -26.22
C ALA A 339 -13.26 1.82 -27.72
N ARG A 340 -12.48 2.50 -28.57
CA ARG A 340 -12.55 2.34 -30.02
C ARG A 340 -12.12 0.95 -30.48
N THR A 341 -11.02 0.42 -29.98
CA THR A 341 -10.58 -0.94 -30.39
C THR A 341 -11.55 -1.99 -29.86
N LEU A 342 -12.09 -1.80 -28.65
CA LEU A 342 -13.08 -2.71 -28.06
C LEU A 342 -14.35 -2.79 -28.92
N ASP A 343 -14.84 -1.64 -29.40
CA ASP A 343 -15.95 -1.57 -30.34
C ASP A 343 -15.67 -2.33 -31.64
N ILE A 344 -14.45 -2.20 -32.20
CA ILE A 344 -14.05 -2.91 -33.42
C ILE A 344 -14.04 -4.43 -33.17
N SER A 345 -13.45 -4.87 -32.07
CA SER A 345 -13.37 -6.28 -31.70
C SER A 345 -14.76 -6.87 -31.49
N ARG A 346 -15.61 -6.24 -30.69
CA ARG A 346 -17.01 -6.66 -30.45
C ARG A 346 -17.81 -6.72 -31.75
N GLU A 347 -17.73 -5.70 -32.61
CA GLU A 347 -18.46 -5.69 -33.88
C GLU A 347 -17.99 -6.84 -34.81
N SER A 348 -16.70 -7.15 -34.78
CA SER A 348 -16.11 -8.19 -35.63
C SER A 348 -16.41 -9.60 -35.10
N LEU A 349 -16.38 -9.81 -33.78
CA LEU A 349 -16.77 -11.06 -33.12
C LEU A 349 -18.27 -11.36 -33.31
N LYS A 350 -19.15 -10.35 -33.30
CA LYS A 350 -20.58 -10.51 -33.65
C LYS A 350 -20.81 -11.08 -35.04
N LYS A 351 -20.00 -10.64 -36.00
CA LYS A 351 -20.13 -10.99 -37.42
C LYS A 351 -19.52 -12.35 -37.73
N ASN A 352 -18.60 -12.83 -36.89
CA ASN A 352 -17.83 -14.04 -37.11
C ASN A 352 -17.90 -14.93 -35.88
N SER A 353 -18.79 -15.93 -35.92
CA SER A 353 -18.94 -16.89 -34.82
C SER A 353 -17.63 -17.64 -34.56
N TYR A 354 -17.18 -17.68 -33.30
CA TYR A 354 -16.02 -18.46 -32.86
C TYR A 354 -16.16 -19.97 -33.17
N VAL A 355 -17.41 -20.47 -33.23
CA VAL A 355 -17.71 -21.86 -33.61
C VAL A 355 -17.45 -22.10 -35.10
N ASP A 356 -17.78 -21.14 -35.97
CA ASP A 356 -17.54 -21.26 -37.41
C ASP A 356 -16.04 -21.22 -37.73
N ILE A 357 -15.26 -20.57 -36.87
CA ILE A 357 -13.81 -20.47 -36.95
C ILE A 357 -13.15 -21.79 -36.52
N LEU A 358 -13.52 -22.35 -35.36
CA LEU A 358 -13.00 -23.63 -34.85
C LEU A 358 -13.36 -24.84 -35.72
N LEU A 359 -14.49 -24.77 -36.45
CA LEU A 359 -14.95 -25.81 -37.37
C LEU A 359 -14.38 -25.66 -38.80
N SER A 360 -13.60 -24.61 -39.08
CA SER A 360 -12.98 -24.45 -40.41
C SER A 360 -11.81 -25.43 -40.57
N GLU A 361 -11.85 -26.25 -41.61
CA GLU A 361 -10.95 -27.40 -41.85
C GLU A 361 -9.48 -27.03 -42.16
N ALA A 362 -9.07 -25.76 -42.02
CA ALA A 362 -7.78 -25.26 -42.52
C ALA A 362 -6.71 -25.04 -41.44
N LYS A 363 -6.72 -25.80 -40.34
CA LYS A 363 -5.74 -25.59 -39.24
C LYS A 363 -4.28 -25.87 -39.63
N ASP A 364 -4.01 -26.54 -40.75
CA ASP A 364 -2.66 -26.98 -41.16
C ASP A 364 -2.31 -26.60 -42.63
N ASP A 365 -2.73 -25.43 -43.12
CA ASP A 365 -2.33 -24.98 -44.47
C ASP A 365 -1.03 -24.13 -44.41
N ASP A 366 0.03 -24.54 -45.11
CA ASP A 366 1.38 -23.90 -45.13
C ASP A 366 1.38 -22.42 -45.59
N GLY A 367 0.24 -21.92 -46.09
CA GLY A 367 0.04 -20.54 -46.55
C GLY A 367 -0.56 -19.58 -45.51
N LEU A 368 -0.89 -20.06 -44.31
CA LEU A 368 -1.46 -19.26 -43.23
C LEU A 368 -0.37 -18.72 -42.31
N PHE A 369 -0.44 -17.42 -42.03
CA PHE A 369 0.44 -16.74 -41.10
C PHE A 369 -0.39 -16.20 -39.94
N GLU A 370 -0.23 -16.81 -38.78
CA GLU A 370 -0.77 -16.32 -37.52
C GLU A 370 0.19 -15.29 -36.93
N GLY A 371 -0.34 -14.20 -36.39
CA GLY A 371 0.49 -13.20 -35.75
C GLY A 371 -0.27 -12.01 -35.19
N LEU A 372 0.50 -11.15 -34.54
CA LEU A 372 0.05 -9.88 -33.98
C LEU A 372 0.57 -8.75 -34.88
N PHE A 373 -0.33 -8.15 -35.64
CA PHE A 373 0.01 -7.27 -36.75
C PHE A 373 -0.30 -5.81 -36.43
N GLU A 374 0.72 -4.97 -36.27
CA GLU A 374 0.58 -3.53 -36.12
C GLU A 374 0.21 -2.86 -37.45
N VAL A 375 -0.83 -2.01 -37.43
CA VAL A 375 -1.19 -1.15 -38.56
C VAL A 375 -0.16 -0.04 -38.67
N VAL A 376 0.80 -0.18 -39.58
CA VAL A 376 1.85 0.83 -39.81
C VAL A 376 1.44 1.88 -40.87
N GLY A 377 0.38 1.62 -41.64
CA GLY A 377 -0.14 2.60 -42.59
C GLY A 377 -1.25 2.09 -43.50
N PHE A 378 -1.65 2.96 -44.43
CA PHE A 378 -2.69 2.70 -45.40
C PHE A 378 -2.15 2.85 -46.83
N SER A 379 -2.54 1.93 -47.70
CA SER A 379 -2.27 1.99 -49.15
C SER A 379 -3.57 2.26 -49.90
N LYS A 380 -3.48 2.61 -51.19
CA LYS A 380 -4.67 2.74 -52.06
C LYS A 380 -5.46 1.44 -52.21
N ARG A 381 -4.86 0.28 -51.90
CA ARG A 381 -5.43 -1.05 -52.13
C ARG A 381 -5.78 -1.78 -50.83
N GLY A 382 -5.41 -1.27 -49.66
CA GLY A 382 -5.57 -1.98 -48.38
C GLY A 382 -4.62 -1.46 -47.30
N PHE A 383 -4.46 -2.23 -46.23
CA PHE A 383 -3.63 -1.92 -45.08
C PHE A 383 -2.16 -2.31 -45.31
N LYS A 384 -1.27 -1.66 -44.56
CA LYS A 384 0.12 -2.08 -44.37
C LYS A 384 0.26 -2.58 -42.94
N LEU A 385 0.67 -3.83 -42.79
CA LEU A 385 0.82 -4.48 -41.51
C LEU A 385 2.28 -4.84 -41.25
N GLU A 386 2.72 -4.74 -40.01
CA GLU A 386 4.00 -5.24 -39.53
C GLU A 386 3.75 -6.23 -38.40
N ASP A 387 4.28 -7.44 -38.49
CA ASP A 387 4.27 -8.37 -37.38
C ASP A 387 5.14 -7.85 -36.23
N ILE A 388 4.58 -7.71 -35.03
CA ILE A 388 5.29 -7.08 -33.91
C ILE A 388 6.47 -7.90 -33.41
N HIS A 389 6.48 -9.22 -33.59
CA HIS A 389 7.52 -10.14 -33.14
C HIS A 389 8.58 -10.37 -34.23
N LEU A 390 8.13 -10.72 -35.44
CA LEU A 390 8.99 -11.08 -36.56
C LEU A 390 9.48 -9.88 -37.37
N LYS A 391 8.88 -8.70 -37.17
CA LYS A 391 9.12 -7.49 -37.97
C LYS A 391 8.90 -7.70 -39.47
N ALA A 392 8.11 -8.70 -39.83
CA ALA A 392 7.75 -9.00 -41.21
C ALA A 392 6.68 -8.01 -41.69
N HIS A 393 6.83 -7.51 -42.92
CA HIS A 393 5.90 -6.54 -43.49
C HIS A 393 4.97 -7.17 -44.52
N TYR A 394 3.68 -6.85 -44.41
CA TYR A 394 2.62 -7.34 -45.27
C TYR A 394 1.89 -6.17 -45.93
N GLU A 395 1.93 -6.10 -47.25
CA GLU A 395 1.22 -5.09 -48.04
C GLU A 395 0.90 -5.62 -49.45
N PRO A 396 -0.30 -5.35 -50.00
CA PRO A 396 -1.48 -4.81 -49.33
C PRO A 396 -2.26 -5.92 -48.59
N VAL A 397 -2.83 -5.58 -47.44
CA VAL A 397 -3.71 -6.48 -46.67
C VAL A 397 -5.16 -6.00 -46.73
N ASP A 398 -6.07 -6.88 -47.10
CA ASP A 398 -7.51 -6.66 -47.04
C ASP A 398 -8.11 -7.29 -45.78
N LEU A 399 -8.50 -6.42 -44.84
CA LEU A 399 -9.13 -6.80 -43.57
C LEU A 399 -10.66 -6.72 -43.63
N SER A 400 -11.24 -6.18 -44.71
CA SER A 400 -12.65 -5.81 -44.78
C SER A 400 -13.63 -6.99 -44.74
N ALA A 401 -13.16 -8.19 -45.08
CA ALA A 401 -13.95 -9.41 -45.07
C ALA A 401 -14.39 -9.84 -43.67
N ARG A 402 -13.58 -9.55 -42.63
CA ARG A 402 -13.82 -10.00 -41.26
C ARG A 402 -13.82 -8.87 -40.23
N LEU A 403 -13.29 -7.70 -40.57
CA LEU A 403 -13.09 -6.59 -39.64
C LEU A 403 -13.83 -5.31 -40.05
N ALA A 404 -14.35 -4.57 -39.07
CA ALA A 404 -14.88 -3.21 -39.25
C ALA A 404 -13.74 -2.17 -39.44
N THR A 405 -13.15 -2.16 -40.63
CA THR A 405 -11.92 -1.41 -40.95
C THR A 405 -12.01 0.11 -40.89
N GLY A 406 -13.22 0.69 -40.98
CA GLY A 406 -13.42 2.15 -41.02
C GLY A 406 -13.00 2.91 -39.76
N LYS A 407 -12.81 2.20 -38.64
CA LYS A 407 -12.39 2.78 -37.35
C LYS A 407 -10.92 2.49 -37.01
N LEU A 408 -10.22 1.64 -37.76
CA LEU A 408 -8.81 1.32 -37.53
C LEU A 408 -7.93 2.56 -37.70
N LYS A 409 -6.87 2.66 -36.89
CA LYS A 409 -5.84 3.70 -36.96
C LYS A 409 -4.46 3.07 -36.98
N VAL A 410 -3.48 3.89 -37.38
CA VAL A 410 -2.06 3.53 -37.26
C VAL A 410 -1.73 3.27 -35.78
N GLY A 411 -0.99 2.20 -35.53
CA GLY A 411 -0.60 1.72 -34.20
C GLY A 411 -1.55 0.69 -33.58
N ASP A 412 -2.76 0.48 -34.14
CA ASP A 412 -3.62 -0.61 -33.68
C ASP A 412 -2.99 -1.97 -34.03
N ILE A 413 -3.14 -2.95 -33.14
CA ILE A 413 -2.57 -4.29 -33.34
C ILE A 413 -3.70 -5.26 -33.64
N VAL A 414 -3.63 -5.96 -34.76
CA VAL A 414 -4.63 -6.93 -35.20
C VAL A 414 -4.10 -8.33 -34.91
N HIS A 415 -4.75 -9.04 -33.99
CA HIS A 415 -4.51 -10.47 -33.76
C HIS A 415 -5.35 -11.27 -34.74
N ALA A 416 -4.67 -11.92 -35.69
CA ALA A 416 -5.33 -12.58 -36.81
C ALA A 416 -4.45 -13.65 -37.44
N GLN A 417 -5.08 -14.48 -38.27
CA GLN A 417 -4.39 -15.25 -39.29
C GLN A 417 -4.63 -14.61 -40.65
N ILE A 418 -3.57 -14.45 -41.43
CA ILE A 418 -3.61 -13.92 -42.79
C ILE A 418 -3.16 -14.96 -43.81
N GLU A 419 -3.76 -14.92 -44.98
CA GLU A 419 -3.45 -15.82 -46.10
C GLU A 419 -3.09 -15.00 -47.33
N GLN A 420 -2.06 -15.42 -48.06
CA GLN A 420 -1.72 -14.79 -49.33
C GLN A 420 -2.48 -15.43 -50.49
N LYS A 421 -3.40 -14.67 -51.11
CA LYS A 421 -4.07 -15.09 -52.35
C LYS A 421 -3.62 -14.21 -53.51
N LYS A 422 -2.94 -14.82 -54.48
CA LYS A 422 -2.36 -14.13 -55.65
C LYS A 422 -1.34 -13.07 -55.20
N ASN A 423 -1.71 -11.80 -55.19
CA ASN A 423 -0.83 -10.65 -54.89
C ASN A 423 -1.39 -9.76 -53.75
N MET A 424 -2.27 -10.31 -52.91
CA MET A 424 -2.89 -9.59 -51.81
C MET A 424 -3.04 -10.52 -50.61
N TRP A 425 -2.80 -9.98 -49.43
CA TRP A 425 -3.03 -10.67 -48.16
C TRP A 425 -4.47 -10.46 -47.75
N TYR A 426 -5.11 -11.50 -47.24
CA TYR A 426 -6.48 -11.45 -46.76
C TYR A 426 -6.53 -11.93 -45.32
N ILE A 427 -7.37 -11.30 -44.51
CA ILE A 427 -7.70 -11.85 -43.21
C ILE A 427 -8.46 -13.17 -43.38
N TYR A 428 -7.85 -14.25 -42.89
CA TYR A 428 -8.46 -15.57 -42.87
C TYR A 428 -9.31 -15.71 -41.60
N GLN A 429 -8.66 -15.54 -40.45
CA GLN A 429 -9.25 -15.58 -39.11
C GLN A 429 -8.96 -14.29 -38.38
N PHE A 430 -9.97 -13.79 -37.66
CA PHE A 430 -9.86 -12.63 -36.78
C PHE A 430 -10.06 -13.08 -35.34
N GLU A 431 -9.21 -12.62 -34.44
CA GLU A 431 -9.38 -12.84 -33.00
C GLU A 431 -9.71 -11.54 -32.28
N MET A 432 -8.82 -10.56 -32.37
CA MET A 432 -8.90 -9.34 -31.56
C MET A 432 -8.20 -8.15 -32.25
N VAL A 433 -8.63 -6.92 -31.94
CA VAL A 433 -7.83 -5.72 -32.19
C VAL A 433 -7.39 -5.15 -30.85
N TYR A 434 -6.10 -4.92 -30.61
CA TYR A 434 -5.59 -4.28 -29.41
C TYR A 434 -5.23 -2.81 -29.64
N PRO A 435 -5.31 -1.96 -28.60
CA PRO A 435 -4.79 -0.60 -28.66
C PRO A 435 -3.25 -0.61 -28.75
N SER A 436 -2.66 0.47 -29.25
CA SER A 436 -1.20 0.58 -29.42
C SER A 436 -0.42 0.49 -28.11
N VAL A 437 -1.04 0.84 -26.98
CA VAL A 437 -0.42 0.69 -25.64
C VAL A 437 -0.16 -0.77 -25.28
N ALA A 438 -0.95 -1.71 -25.81
CA ALA A 438 -0.76 -3.14 -25.57
C ALA A 438 0.52 -3.69 -26.22
N ARG A 439 1.13 -2.94 -27.16
CA ARG A 439 2.33 -3.38 -27.88
C ARG A 439 3.45 -3.85 -26.96
N THR A 440 3.66 -3.15 -25.85
CA THR A 440 4.75 -3.43 -24.90
C THR A 440 4.58 -4.79 -24.23
N TYR A 441 3.34 -5.23 -24.02
CA TYR A 441 3.01 -6.44 -23.26
C TYR A 441 2.66 -7.63 -24.16
N LEU A 442 2.36 -7.37 -25.44
CA LEU A 442 2.17 -8.40 -26.44
C LEU A 442 3.49 -8.90 -27.05
N TYR A 443 4.64 -8.29 -26.70
CA TYR A 443 5.95 -8.59 -27.29
C TYR A 443 6.60 -9.85 -26.72
#